data_AF-A0A969L3J6-F1
#
_entry.id   AF-A0A969L3J6-F1
#
_cell.length_a   1.000
_cell.length_b   1.000
_cell.length_c   1.000
_cell.angle_alpha   90.00
_cell.angle_beta   90.00
_cell.angle_gamma   90.00
#
_symmetry.space_group_name_H-M   'P 1'
#
loop_
_entity.id
_entity.type
_entity.pdbx_description
1 polymer ?
#
loop_
_entity_poly.entity_id
_entity_poly.type
_entity_poly.pdbx_seq_one_letter_code
_entity_poly.pdbx_strand_id
1 'polypeptide(L)' 'SLEFHTLLLEKAHISLTPGHIYGKNGEGYIRLSLAVETGRLKEALGRLERVMNRS' A
#
# COMPACT_ATOMS: atom_id res chain seq x y z
N SER A 1 0.39 4.45 10.30
CA SER A 1 0.17 4.60 8.84
C SER A 1 1.48 4.85 8.09
N LEU A 2 2.41 5.65 8.64
CA LEU A 2 3.72 5.92 7.99
C LEU A 2 4.64 4.68 7.97
N GLU A 3 4.76 3.95 9.09
CA GLU A 3 5.57 2.72 9.15
C GLU A 3 5.09 1.66 8.16
N PHE A 4 3.76 1.49 8.04
CA PHE A 4 3.17 0.59 7.05
C PHE A 4 3.47 1.01 5.62
N HIS A 5 3.46 2.32 5.32
CA HIS A 5 3.89 2.84 4.04
C HIS A 5 5.36 2.51 3.76
N THR A 6 6.26 2.76 4.72
CA THR A 6 7.69 2.46 4.56
C THR A 6 7.93 0.96 4.34
N LEU A 7 7.25 0.09 5.10
CA LEU A 7 7.32 -1.36 4.92
C LEU A 7 6.95 -1.77 3.49
N LEU A 8 5.83 -1.27 2.98
CA LEU A 8 5.35 -1.63 1.64
C LEU A 8 6.21 -1.04 0.53
N LEU A 9 6.75 0.16 0.72
CA LEU A 9 7.67 0.76 -0.23
C LEU A 9 8.99 -0.04 -0.31
N GLU A 10 9.57 -0.39 0.83
CA GLU A 10 10.88 -1.05 0.88
C GLU A 10 10.82 -2.56 0.60
N LYS A 11 9.77 -3.25 1.05
CA LYS A 11 9.68 -4.72 0.95
C LYS A 11 8.80 -5.20 -0.20
N ALA A 12 7.74 -4.46 -0.52
CA ALA A 12 6.81 -4.83 -1.60
C ALA A 12 7.04 -4.00 -2.88
N HIS A 13 7.86 -2.95 -2.84
CA HIS A 13 7.99 -1.97 -3.92
C HIS A 13 6.65 -1.36 -4.33
N ILE A 14 5.79 -1.10 -3.35
CA ILE A 14 4.46 -0.49 -3.52
C ILE A 14 4.48 0.90 -2.90
N SER A 15 4.36 1.94 -3.73
CA SER A 15 4.12 3.30 -3.27
C SER A 15 2.63 3.51 -3.05
N LEU A 16 2.26 4.05 -1.89
CA LEU A 16 0.87 4.33 -1.51
C LEU A 16 0.79 5.62 -0.73
N THR A 17 -0.35 6.28 -0.78
CA THR A 17 -0.51 7.55 -0.06
C THR A 17 -1.08 7.25 1.33
N PRO A 18 -0.34 7.53 2.42
CA PRO A 18 -0.82 7.27 3.77
C PRO A 18 -2.01 8.19 4.10
N GLY A 19 -3.05 7.65 4.72
CA GLY A 19 -4.32 8.37 4.88
C GLY A 19 -4.27 9.58 5.82
N HIS A 20 -3.27 9.68 6.70
CA HIS A 20 -3.13 10.80 7.64
C HIS A 20 -3.00 12.16 6.93
N ILE A 21 -2.56 12.18 5.66
CA ILE A 21 -2.48 13.42 4.88
C ILE A 21 -3.86 14.04 4.61
N TYR A 22 -4.93 13.26 4.77
CA TYR A 22 -6.33 13.71 4.63
C TYR A 22 -6.95 14.13 5.97
N GLY A 23 -6.14 14.29 7.02
CA GLY A 23 -6.57 14.68 8.36
C GLY A 23 -6.97 13.50 9.24
N LYS A 24 -7.51 13.81 10.43
CA LYS A 24 -7.79 12.85 11.50
C LYS A 24 -8.65 11.65 11.06
N ASN A 25 -9.61 11.89 10.17
CA ASN A 25 -10.51 10.83 9.67
C ASN A 25 -9.83 9.89 8.66
N GLY A 26 -8.66 10.26 8.13
CA GLY A 26 -7.85 9.40 7.26
C GLY A 26 -6.80 8.59 8.02
N GLU A 27 -6.68 8.76 9.34
CA GLU A 27 -5.76 7.94 10.15
C GLU A 27 -6.16 6.46 10.12
N GLY A 28 -5.16 5.58 10.01
CA GLY A 28 -5.38 4.15 9.84
C GLY A 28 -5.74 3.70 8.41
N TYR A 29 -6.06 4.63 7.52
CA TYR A 29 -6.38 4.32 6.12
C TYR A 29 -5.19 4.53 5.17
N ILE A 30 -5.33 4.01 3.96
CA ILE A 30 -4.43 4.24 2.82
C ILE A 30 -5.27 4.59 1.59
N ARG A 31 -4.71 5.40 0.67
CA ARG A 31 -5.31 5.62 -0.64
C ARG A 31 -4.57 4.80 -1.70
N LEU A 32 -5.34 4.08 -2.50
CA LEU A 32 -4.84 3.28 -3.62
C LEU A 32 -5.35 3.85 -4.94
N SER A 33 -4.44 4.03 -5.90
CA SER A 33 -4.77 4.51 -7.24
C SER A 33 -5.07 3.33 -8.17
N LEU A 34 -6.30 3.24 -8.65
CA LEU A 34 -6.75 2.17 -9.56
C LEU A 34 -6.53 2.50 -11.05
N ALA A 35 -6.04 3.70 -11.36
CA ALA A 35 -5.82 4.20 -12.73
C ALA A 35 -4.55 3.61 -13.38
N VAL A 36 -4.42 2.28 -13.32
CA VAL A 36 -3.35 1.52 -13.96
C VAL A 36 -3.93 0.22 -14.51
N GLU A 37 -3.20 -0.45 -15.41
CA GLU A 37 -3.67 -1.71 -15.97
C GLU A 37 -3.90 -2.79 -14.90
N THR A 38 -4.94 -3.61 -15.10
CA THR A 38 -5.33 -4.69 -14.20
C THR A 38 -4.19 -5.66 -13.89
N GLY A 39 -3.32 -5.94 -14.88
CA GLY A 39 -2.15 -6.80 -14.67
C GLY A 39 -1.19 -6.24 -13.62
N ARG A 40 -0.94 -4.92 -13.66
CA ARG A 40 -0.07 -4.23 -12.70
C ARG A 40 -0.69 -4.16 -11.31
N LEU A 41 -2.02 -4.01 -11.20
CA LEU A 41 -2.73 -4.12 -9.93
C LEU A 41 -2.59 -5.52 -9.33
N LYS A 42 -2.79 -6.57 -10.13
CA LYS A 42 -2.63 -7.96 -9.68
C LYS A 42 -1.22 -8.25 -9.19
N GLU A 43 -0.20 -7.75 -9.90
CA GLU A 43 1.19 -7.89 -9.49
C GLU A 43 1.46 -7.23 -8.14
N ALA A 44 1.01 -5.98 -7.96
CA ALA A 44 1.16 -5.27 -6.69
C ALA A 44 0.46 -6.00 -5.54
N LEU A 45 -0.75 -6.51 -5.74
CA LEU A 45 -1.47 -7.30 -4.74
C LEU A 45 -0.73 -8.59 -4.40
N GLY A 46 -0.14 -9.29 -5.38
CA GLY A 46 0.66 -10.48 -5.13
C GLY A 46 1.95 -10.18 -4.33
N ARG A 47 2.59 -9.03 -4.55
CA ARG A 47 3.74 -8.59 -3.73
C ARG A 47 3.32 -8.25 -2.30
N LEU A 48 2.17 -7.59 -2.15
CA LEU A 48 1.58 -7.26 -0.86
C LEU A 48 1.32 -8.53 -0.05
N GLU A 49 0.64 -9.52 -0.63
CA GLU A 49 0.34 -10.80 0.02
C GLU A 49 1.61 -11.51 0.52
N ARG A 50 2.67 -11.54 -0.29
CA ARG A 50 3.96 -12.15 0.11
C ARG A 50 4.63 -11.46 1.29
N VAL A 51 4.49 -10.13 1.40
CA VAL A 51 5.04 -9.37 2.54
C VAL A 51 4.18 -9.59 3.79
N MET A 52 2.87 -9.73 3.64
CA MET A 52 1.92 -9.91 4.75
C MET A 52 1.88 -11.35 5.29
N ASN A 53 2.08 -12.36 4.43
CA ASN A 53 2.05 -13.79 4.80
C ASN A 53 3.39 -14.34 5.33
N ARG A 54 4.35 -13.49 5.68
CA ARG A 54 5.54 -13.93 6.41
C ARG A 54 5.17 -14.18 7.88
N SER A 55 4.63 -15.38 8.14
CA SER A 55 4.60 -16.03 9.46
C SER A 55 5.90 -16.80 9.73
#